data_AF-A0A4Y2TUQ9-F1
#
_entry.id   AF-A0A4Y2TUQ9-F1
#
_cell.length_a   1.000
_cell.length_b   1.000
_cell.length_c   1.000
_cell.angle_alpha   90.00
_cell.angle_beta   90.00
_cell.angle_gamma   90.00
#
_symmetry.space_group_name_H-M   'P 1'
#
loop_
_entity.id
_entity.type
_entity.pdbx_description
1 polymer ?
#
loop_
_entity_poly.entity_id
_entity_poly.type
_entity_poly.pdbx_seq_one_letter_code
_entity_poly.pdbx_strand_id
1 'polypeptide(L)'
;MVWGAISYDSRSTLVVIPRTLTANLYVSLVIQPVVLPFMNSIQEDVLQQDNARPHTTVVPQHALQSVDMLPLPARLPDLSPIEHVWDIIGRQL
;
A
#
# COMPACT_ATOMS: atom_id res chain seq x y z
N MET A 1 -9.19 4.28 -9.55
CA MET A 1 -8.47 3.24 -8.78
C MET A 1 -8.62 3.57 -7.30
N VAL A 2 -8.64 2.58 -6.42
CA VAL A 2 -8.67 2.78 -4.96
C VAL A 2 -7.42 2.15 -4.37
N TRP A 3 -6.86 2.77 -3.34
CA TRP A 3 -5.74 2.22 -2.57
C TRP A 3 -6.16 2.08 -1.10
N GLY A 4 -5.64 1.05 -0.43
CA GLY A 4 -5.82 0.83 1.00
C GLY A 4 -4.73 -0.09 1.53
N ALA A 5 -4.60 -0.12 2.85
CA ALA A 5 -3.77 -1.05 3.59
C ALA A 5 -4.59 -1.73 4.70
N ILE A 6 -4.16 -2.93 5.08
CA ILE A 6 -4.73 -3.71 6.18
C ILE A 6 -3.60 -4.18 7.10
N SER A 7 -3.93 -4.42 8.36
CA SER A 7 -3.12 -5.20 9.29
C SER A 7 -3.98 -6.35 9.83
N TYR A 8 -3.49 -7.08 10.84
CA TYR A 8 -4.23 -8.17 11.46
C TYR A 8 -5.57 -7.72 12.07
N ASP A 9 -5.60 -6.60 12.77
CA ASP A 9 -6.76 -6.10 13.53
C ASP A 9 -7.22 -4.69 13.12
N SER A 10 -6.57 -4.09 12.13
CA SER A 10 -6.85 -2.71 11.70
C SER A 10 -6.80 -2.57 10.17
N ARG A 11 -7.22 -1.38 9.70
CA ARG A 11 -7.18 -1.00 8.30
C ARG A 11 -6.95 0.49 8.14
N SER A 12 -6.34 0.87 7.02
CA SER A 12 -6.22 2.27 6.66
C SER A 12 -7.54 2.82 6.12
N THR A 13 -7.63 4.15 6.07
CA THR A 13 -8.62 4.81 5.21
C THR A 13 -8.35 4.46 3.75
N LEU A 14 -9.42 4.32 2.96
CA LEU A 14 -9.31 4.11 1.52
C LEU A 14 -9.04 5.44 0.80
N VAL A 15 -8.11 5.40 -0.15
CA VAL A 15 -7.74 6.55 -0.98
C VAL A 15 -8.28 6.35 -2.38
N VAL A 16 -9.17 7.23 -2.83
CA VAL A 16 -9.62 7.24 -4.22
C VAL A 16 -8.59 7.99 -5.06
N ILE A 17 -8.01 7.29 -6.03
CA ILE A 17 -7.00 7.84 -6.92
C ILE A 17 -7.70 8.27 -8.22
N PRO A 18 -7.76 9.59 -8.49
CA PRO A 18 -8.62 10.15 -9.54
C PRO A 18 -8.05 9.96 -10.97
N ARG A 19 -6.80 9.53 -11.09
CA ARG A 19 -6.09 9.33 -12.36
C ARG A 19 -5.06 8.21 -12.24
N THR A 20 -4.29 7.95 -13.29
CA THR A 20 -3.17 7.00 -13.24
C THR A 20 -2.22 7.35 -12.10
N LEU A 21 -1.92 6.36 -11.25
CA LEU A 21 -1.00 6.54 -10.12
C LEU A 21 0.43 6.68 -10.63
N THR A 22 1.04 7.83 -10.33
CA THR A 22 2.47 8.08 -10.56
C THR A 22 3.21 8.01 -9.25
N ALA A 23 4.55 7.88 -9.29
CA ALA A 23 5.38 7.86 -8.08
C ALA A 23 5.15 9.06 -7.16
N ASN A 24 5.04 10.27 -7.72
CA ASN A 24 4.78 11.49 -6.95
C ASN A 24 3.38 11.49 -6.31
N LEU A 25 2.37 11.02 -7.05
CA LEU A 25 1.01 10.88 -6.49
C LEU A 25 0.95 9.80 -5.42
N TYR A 26 1.73 8.74 -5.57
CA TYR A 26 1.83 7.70 -4.56
C TYR A 26 2.42 8.26 -3.26
N VAL A 27 3.47 9.07 -3.35
CA VAL A 27 3.99 9.75 -2.16
C VAL A 27 2.96 10.69 -1.54
N SER A 28 2.37 11.59 -2.33
CA SER A 28 1.53 12.68 -1.81
C SER A 28 0.13 12.24 -1.37
N LEU A 29 -0.44 11.20 -1.98
CA LEU A 29 -1.80 10.74 -1.69
C LEU A 29 -1.83 9.48 -0.82
N VAL A 30 -0.74 8.70 -0.79
CA VAL A 30 -0.73 7.40 -0.13
C VAL A 30 0.34 7.33 0.96
N ILE A 31 1.62 7.48 0.62
CA ILE A 31 2.70 7.21 1.60
C ILE A 31 2.63 8.20 2.77
N GLN A 32 2.70 9.50 2.48
CA GLN A 32 2.75 10.53 3.51
C GLN A 32 1.46 10.63 4.34
N PRO A 33 0.26 10.70 3.73
CA PRO A 33 -0.97 10.89 4.51
C PRO A 33 -1.56 9.61 5.08
N VAL A 34 -1.21 8.42 4.56
CA VAL A 34 -1.86 7.17 4.96
C VAL A 34 -0.88 6.12 5.47
N VAL A 35 0.14 5.73 4.70
CA VAL A 35 1.05 4.63 5.09
C VAL A 35 1.82 4.97 6.36
N LEU A 36 2.53 6.11 6.40
CA LEU A 36 3.37 6.46 7.54
C LEU A 36 2.55 6.64 8.84
N PRO A 37 1.42 7.38 8.85
CA PRO A 37 0.59 7.48 10.04
C PRO A 37 -0.02 6.13 10.45
N PHE A 38 -0.46 5.32 9.48
CA PHE A 38 -1.05 4.02 9.75
C PHE A 38 -0.04 3.11 10.46
N MET A 39 1.17 2.96 9.90
CA MET A 39 2.23 2.15 10.51
C MET A 39 2.61 2.63 11.91
N ASN A 40 2.76 3.94 12.10
CA ASN A 40 3.00 4.51 13.44
C ASN A 40 1.88 4.19 14.43
N SER A 41 0.62 4.09 13.97
CA SER A 41 -0.53 3.83 14.84
C SER A 41 -0.64 2.37 15.30
N ILE A 42 -0.19 1.43 14.47
CA ILE A 42 -0.27 -0.01 14.74
C ILE A 42 1.05 -0.59 15.26
N GLN A 43 2.10 0.23 15.36
CA GLN A 43 3.46 -0.21 15.77
C GLN A 43 3.95 -1.41 14.93
N GLU A 44 3.61 -1.43 13.65
CA GLU A 44 4.11 -2.43 12.72
C GLU A 44 5.45 -1.96 12.17
N ASP A 45 6.37 -2.91 12.01
CA ASP A 45 7.70 -2.61 11.50
C ASP A 45 7.81 -2.86 9.99
N VAL A 46 6.92 -3.69 9.41
CA VAL A 46 7.09 -4.20 8.03
C VAL A 46 5.89 -3.88 7.13
N LEU A 47 6.17 -3.23 6.00
CA LEU A 47 5.22 -2.98 4.91
C LEU A 47 5.38 -3.98 3.77
N GLN A 48 4.30 -4.68 3.42
CA GLN A 48 4.18 -5.45 2.18
C GLN A 48 3.48 -4.60 1.11
N GLN A 49 4.07 -4.49 -0.08
CA GLN A 49 3.42 -3.91 -1.27
C GLN A 49 3.88 -4.63 -2.54
N ASP A 50 3.12 -4.50 -3.62
CA ASP A 50 3.52 -5.07 -4.90
C ASP A 50 4.68 -4.30 -5.56
N ASN A 51 5.30 -4.90 -6.57
CA ASN A 51 6.39 -4.28 -7.33
C ASN A 51 5.87 -3.43 -8.51
N ALA A 52 4.69 -2.82 -8.40
CA ALA A 52 4.21 -1.92 -9.44
C ALA A 52 5.20 -0.77 -9.64
N ARG A 53 5.38 -0.34 -10.90
CA ARG A 53 6.38 0.68 -11.25
C ARG A 53 6.30 1.94 -10.37
N PRO A 54 5.12 2.49 -10.02
CA PRO A 54 5.04 3.66 -9.14
C PRO A 54 5.59 3.42 -7.73
N HIS A 55 5.67 2.18 -7.26
CA HIS A 55 6.14 1.81 -5.92
C HIS A 55 7.66 1.60 -5.87
N THR A 56 8.27 1.13 -6.95
CA THR A 56 9.69 0.74 -6.99
C THR A 56 10.63 1.84 -7.47
N THR A 57 10.13 3.05 -7.71
CA THR A 57 11.00 4.19 -8.07
C THR A 57 11.65 4.82 -6.84
N VAL A 58 12.74 5.55 -7.07
CA VAL A 58 13.56 6.19 -6.02
C VAL A 58 12.73 7.07 -5.07
N VAL A 59 11.76 7.81 -5.60
CA VAL A 59 10.98 8.80 -4.83
C VAL A 59 10.14 8.14 -3.70
N PRO A 60 9.26 7.16 -3.99
CA PRO A 60 8.60 6.35 -2.98
C PRO A 60 9.54 5.61 -2.04
N GLN A 61 10.63 5.03 -2.56
CA GLN A 61 11.59 4.30 -1.72
C GLN A 61 12.24 5.22 -0.69
N HIS A 62 12.60 6.44 -1.09
CA HIS A 62 13.11 7.45 -0.18
C HIS A 62 12.04 7.89 0.84
N ALA A 63 10.77 8.02 0.42
CA ALA A 63 9.68 8.36 1.34
C ALA A 63 9.39 7.25 2.37
N LEU A 64 9.77 6.01 2.07
CA LEU A 64 9.61 4.83 2.93
C LEU A 64 10.93 4.40 3.60
N GLN A 65 11.97 5.25 3.61
CA GLN A 65 13.30 4.87 4.12
C GLN A 65 13.34 4.46 5.59
N SER A 66 12.33 4.83 6.37
CA SER A 66 12.19 4.49 7.80
C SER A 66 11.24 3.32 8.05
N VAL A 67 10.80 2.65 7.01
CA VAL A 67 9.82 1.55 7.04
C VAL A 67 10.51 0.30 6.50
N ASP A 68 10.46 -0.81 7.24
CA ASP A 68 11.00 -2.05 6.70
C ASP A 68 10.05 -2.59 5.62
N MET A 69 10.63 -3.13 4.56
CA MET A 69 9.89 -3.59 3.39
C MET A 69 9.94 -5.11 3.32
N LEU A 70 8.79 -5.77 3.25
CA LEU A 70 8.72 -7.20 2.95
C LEU A 70 8.90 -7.39 1.44
N PRO A 71 9.98 -8.06 0.98
CA PRO A 71 10.15 -8.32 -0.45
C PRO A 71 9.07 -9.29 -0.94
N LEU A 72 8.22 -8.82 -1.85
CA LEU A 72 7.24 -9.66 -2.53
C LEU A 72 7.77 -10.05 -3.91
N PRO A 73 7.72 -11.33 -4.33
CA PRO A 73 8.08 -11.69 -5.69
C PRO A 73 7.12 -11.05 -6.70
N ALA A 74 7.65 -10.55 -7.80
CA ALA A 74 6.81 -10.01 -8.87
C ALA A 74 5.87 -11.12 -9.40
N ARG A 75 4.60 -10.78 -9.64
CA ARG A 75 3.56 -11.65 -10.22
C ARG A 75 3.00 -12.75 -9.29
N LEU A 76 3.11 -12.57 -7.97
CA LEU A 76 2.42 -13.43 -7.00
C LEU A 76 1.36 -12.63 -6.21
N PRO A 77 0.24 -12.23 -6.85
CA PRO A 77 -0.83 -11.51 -6.16
C PRO A 77 -1.45 -12.34 -5.03
N ASP A 78 -1.53 -13.66 -5.21
CA ASP A 78 -2.11 -14.60 -4.24
C ASP A 78 -1.38 -14.63 -2.88
N LEU A 79 -0.15 -14.08 -2.81
CA LEU A 79 0.62 -13.97 -1.58
C LEU A 79 0.30 -12.72 -0.75
N SER A 80 -0.59 -11.84 -1.24
CA SER A 80 -0.96 -10.62 -0.53
C SER A 80 -2.34 -10.79 0.10
N PRO A 81 -2.45 -10.75 1.45
CA PRO A 81 -3.74 -10.88 2.14
C PRO A 81 -4.78 -9.84 1.71
N ILE A 82 -4.34 -8.66 1.24
CA ILE A 82 -5.25 -7.59 0.81
C ILE A 82 -6.00 -7.94 -0.48
N GLU A 83 -5.44 -8.80 -1.34
CA GLU A 83 -6.13 -9.24 -2.56
C GLU A 83 -7.38 -10.05 -2.23
N HIS A 84 -7.34 -10.84 -1.15
CA HIS A 84 -8.52 -11.55 -0.66
C HIS A 84 -9.61 -10.59 -0.16
N VAL A 85 -9.22 -9.51 0.53
CA VAL A 85 -10.14 -8.46 0.96
C VAL A 85 -10.77 -7.75 -0.24
N TRP A 86 -9.97 -7.45 -1.28
CA TRP A 86 -10.48 -6.85 -2.51
C TRP A 86 -11.44 -7.76 -3.26
N ASP A 87 -11.19 -9.08 -3.33
CA ASP A 87 -12.11 -10.05 -3.94
C ASP A 87 -13.46 -10.09 -3.20
N ILE A 88 -13.45 -10.12 -1.86
CA ILE A 88 -14.69 -10.07 -1.07
C ILE A 88 -15.48 -8.79 -1.34
N ILE A 89 -14.82 -7.63 -1.32
CA ILE A 89 -15.46 -6.34 -1.59
C ILE A 89 -16.01 -6.32 -3.02
N GLY A 90 -15.23 -6.78 -3.99
CA GLY A 90 -15.62 -6.82 -5.40
C GLY A 90 -16.84 -7.71 -5.67
N ARG A 91 -17.02 -8.79 -4.90
CA ARG A 91 -18.22 -9.66 -4.99
C ARG A 91 -19.47 -9.05 -4.35
N GLN A 92 -19.31 -8.04 -3.50
CA GLN A 92 -20.41 -7.37 -2.79
C GLN A 92 -20.86 -6.06 -3.44
N LEU A 93 -20.18 -5.63 -4.51
CA LEU A 93 -20.51 -4.45 -5.32
C LEU A 93 -21.19 -4.87 -6.63
#